data_AF-A0A6J7FEH8-F1
#
_entry.id   AF-A0A6J7FEH8-F1
#
_cell.length_a   1.000
_cell.length_b   1.000
_cell.length_c   1.000
_cell.angle_alpha   90.00
_cell.angle_beta   90.00
_cell.angle_gamma   90.00
#
_symmetry.space_group_name_H-M   'P 1'
#
loop_
_entity.id
_entity.type
_entity.pdbx_description
1 polymer ?
#
loop_
_entity_poly.entity_id
_entity_poly.type
_entity_poly.pdbx_seq_one_letter_code
_entity_poly.pdbx_strand_id
1 'polypeptide(L)'
;MPDRATTTMAAIAGTVALGSVAAPRPFLRLFGVAPEDVTGATRFALGLFAARNAYIAARALQDDPAAKDAFLPIQALDQVVFWHAFATRTIPRPGAALAATVSGAIIVLDVQRRRGV
;
A
#
# COMPACT_ATOMS: atom_id res chain seq x y z
N MET A 1 1.70 -4.45 -23.43
CA MET A 1 1.95 -3.20 -22.67
C MET A 1 0.87 -3.11 -21.61
N PRO A 2 1.21 -2.86 -20.33
CA PRO A 2 0.20 -2.75 -19.28
C PRO A 2 -0.75 -1.60 -19.57
N ASP A 3 -2.02 -1.77 -19.22
CA ASP A 3 -3.02 -0.72 -19.35
C ASP A 3 -2.74 0.45 -18.39
N ARG A 4 -3.42 1.59 -18.60
CA ARG A 4 -3.22 2.80 -17.79
C ARG A 4 -3.55 2.56 -16.31
N ALA A 5 -4.62 1.84 -16.01
CA ALA A 5 -5.03 1.57 -14.63
C ALA A 5 -3.98 0.71 -13.91
N THR A 6 -3.49 -0.35 -14.55
CA THR A 6 -2.38 -1.18 -14.04
C THR A 6 -1.13 -0.34 -13.79
N THR A 7 -0.78 0.55 -14.73
CA THR A 7 0.39 1.44 -14.59
C THR A 7 0.24 2.38 -13.40
N THR A 8 -0.94 2.99 -13.22
CA THR A 8 -1.20 3.88 -12.08
C THR A 8 -1.19 3.12 -10.75
N MET A 9 -1.81 1.93 -10.68
CA MET A 9 -1.76 1.10 -9.48
C MET A 9 -0.32 0.70 -9.11
N ALA A 10 0.48 0.29 -10.10
CA ALA A 10 1.88 -0.05 -9.91
C ALA A 10 2.70 1.17 -9.46
N ALA A 11 2.43 2.36 -10.00
CA ALA A 11 3.09 3.59 -9.57
C ALA A 11 2.78 3.92 -8.10
N ILE A 12 1.51 3.83 -7.68
CA ILE A 12 1.11 4.06 -6.28
C ILE A 12 1.80 3.04 -5.36
N ALA A 13 1.71 1.74 -5.68
CA ALA A 13 2.33 0.68 -4.89
C ALA A 13 3.86 0.84 -4.82
N GLY A 14 4.50 1.22 -5.94
CA GLY A 14 5.93 1.51 -6.00
C GLY A 14 6.33 2.71 -5.13
N THR A 15 5.57 3.80 -5.17
CA THR A 15 5.80 4.98 -4.30
C THR A 15 5.65 4.62 -2.82
N VAL A 16 4.64 3.82 -2.47
CA VAL A 16 4.44 3.33 -1.10
C VAL A 16 5.61 2.45 -0.66
N ALA A 17 6.06 1.53 -1.51
CA ALA A 17 7.21 0.67 -1.23
C ALA A 17 8.49 1.49 -0.99
N LEU A 18 8.79 2.44 -1.89
CA LEU A 18 9.95 3.32 -1.76
C LEU A 18 9.86 4.18 -0.49
N GLY A 19 8.71 4.79 -0.21
CA GLY A 19 8.51 5.60 0.99
C GLY A 19 8.74 4.81 2.28
N SER A 20 8.25 3.57 2.33
CA SER A 20 8.36 2.70 3.51
C SER A 20 9.79 2.23 3.83
N VAL A 21 10.72 2.22 2.86
CA VAL A 21 12.11 1.76 3.04
C VAL A 21 13.13 2.90 3.00
N ALA A 22 13.02 3.80 2.03
CA ALA A 22 14.00 4.89 1.86
C ALA A 22 13.83 5.99 2.90
N ALA A 23 12.60 6.20 3.39
CA ALA A 23 12.28 7.26 4.34
C ALA A 23 11.29 6.77 5.41
N PRO A 24 11.61 5.71 6.19
CA PRO A 24 10.65 5.08 7.11
C PRO A 24 10.16 6.05 8.19
N ARG A 25 11.03 6.95 8.67
CA ARG A 25 10.66 7.97 9.66
C ARG A 25 9.68 9.01 9.10
N PRO A 26 9.98 9.73 7.99
CA PRO A 26 9.00 10.59 7.34
C PRO A 26 7.71 9.88 6.95
N PHE A 27 7.80 8.65 6.42
CA PHE A 27 6.65 7.85 6.03
C PHE A 27 5.74 7.54 7.22
N LEU A 28 6.31 7.05 8.33
CA LEU A 28 5.55 6.74 9.54
C LEU A 28 4.98 7.99 10.23
N ARG A 29 5.62 9.15 10.10
CA ARG A 29 5.05 10.43 10.56
C ARG A 29 3.75 10.79 9.84
N LEU A 30 3.59 10.42 8.56
CA LEU A 30 2.32 10.60 7.84
C LEU A 30 1.18 9.79 8.48
N PHE A 31 1.53 8.67 9.10
CA PHE A 31 0.60 7.83 9.87
C PHE A 31 0.56 8.22 11.35
N GLY A 32 1.17 9.33 11.74
CA GLY A 32 1.19 9.83 13.12
C GLY A 32 1.95 8.94 14.11
N VAL A 33 2.82 8.06 13.61
CA VAL A 33 3.69 7.22 14.46
C VAL A 33 4.94 8.02 14.82
N ALA A 34 5.25 8.09 16.11
CA ALA A 34 6.40 8.85 16.58
C ALA A 34 7.72 8.12 16.21
N PRO A 35 8.81 8.83 15.86
CA PRO A 35 10.09 8.21 15.50
C PRO A 35 10.65 7.27 16.57
N GLU A 36 10.36 7.52 17.84
CA GLU A 36 10.72 6.73 19.02
C GLU A 36 10.01 5.37 19.08
N ASP A 37 8.81 5.27 18.50
CA ASP A 37 8.04 4.02 18.45
C ASP A 37 8.53 3.06 17.33
N VAL A 38 9.50 3.49 16.53
CA VAL A 38 10.05 2.71 15.41
C VAL A 38 11.06 1.68 15.91
N THR A 39 10.53 0.56 16.39
CA THR A 39 11.28 -0.63 16.82
C THR A 39 11.89 -1.40 15.64
N GLY A 40 12.78 -2.36 15.94
CA GLY A 40 13.32 -3.30 14.94
C GLY A 40 12.23 -4.12 14.25
N ALA A 41 11.21 -4.55 14.99
CA ALA A 41 10.04 -5.25 14.45
C ALA A 41 9.25 -4.37 13.46
N THR A 42 9.08 -3.08 13.76
CA THR A 42 8.42 -2.13 12.87
C THR A 42 9.18 -1.98 11.55
N ARG A 43 10.52 -1.87 11.60
CA ARG A 43 11.36 -1.79 10.40
C ARG A 43 11.29 -3.07 9.56
N PHE A 44 11.29 -4.23 10.22
CA PHE A 44 11.14 -5.51 9.55
C PHE A 44 9.77 -5.62 8.85
N ALA A 45 8.68 -5.27 9.54
CA ALA A 45 7.34 -5.27 8.97
C ALA A 45 7.21 -4.30 7.78
N LEU A 46 7.77 -3.10 7.89
CA LEU A 46 7.84 -2.15 6.77
C LEU A 46 8.65 -2.70 5.60
N GLY A 47 9.76 -3.37 5.85
CA GLY A 47 10.56 -4.03 4.81
C GLY A 47 9.77 -5.11 4.06
N LEU A 48 9.03 -5.96 4.76
CA LEU A 48 8.16 -6.96 4.14
C LEU A 48 7.03 -6.32 3.34
N PHE A 49 6.38 -5.30 3.92
CA PHE A 49 5.34 -4.53 3.25
C PHE A 49 5.85 -3.89 1.96
N ALA A 50 7.04 -3.30 1.99
CA ALA A 50 7.70 -2.71 0.83
C ALA A 50 8.04 -3.73 -0.23
N ALA A 51 8.67 -4.84 0.17
CA ALA A 51 9.06 -5.91 -0.73
C ALA A 51 7.86 -6.49 -1.48
N ARG A 52 6.76 -6.74 -0.76
CA ARG A 52 5.49 -7.20 -1.35
C ARG A 52 4.96 -6.21 -2.38
N ASN A 53 4.84 -4.93 -2.02
CA ASN A 53 4.32 -3.90 -2.93
C ASN A 53 5.22 -3.70 -4.16
N ALA A 54 6.55 -3.68 -3.98
CA ALA A 54 7.52 -3.57 -5.07
C ALA A 54 7.45 -4.79 -6.02
N TYR A 55 7.36 -6.00 -5.46
CA TYR A 55 7.24 -7.23 -6.25
C TYR A 55 5.98 -7.21 -7.11
N ILE A 56 4.82 -6.92 -6.51
CA ILE A 56 3.55 -6.90 -7.24
C ILE A 56 3.55 -5.81 -8.31
N ALA A 57 4.04 -4.60 -7.98
CA ALA A 57 4.15 -3.52 -8.95
C ALA A 57 5.03 -3.93 -10.14
N ALA A 58 6.21 -4.50 -9.87
CA ALA A 58 7.13 -4.94 -10.92
C ALA A 58 6.51 -6.04 -11.81
N ARG A 59 5.88 -7.05 -11.20
CA ARG A 59 5.23 -8.16 -11.94
C ARG A 59 4.03 -7.68 -12.74
N ALA A 60 3.21 -6.78 -12.20
CA ALA A 60 2.07 -6.22 -12.91
C ALA A 60 2.51 -5.39 -14.13
N LEU A 61 3.62 -4.65 -14.03
CA LEU A 61 4.23 -3.94 -15.16
C LEU A 61 4.80 -4.88 -16.24
N GLN A 62 5.17 -6.10 -15.85
CA GLN A 62 5.55 -7.19 -16.76
C GLN A 62 4.33 -7.94 -17.33
N ASP A 63 3.12 -7.40 -17.16
CA ASP A 63 1.87 -7.96 -17.67
C ASP A 63 1.43 -9.28 -16.99
N ASP A 64 1.99 -9.61 -15.81
CA ASP A 64 1.65 -10.82 -15.06
C ASP A 64 0.19 -10.77 -14.56
N PRO A 65 -0.70 -11.68 -15.01
CA PRO A 65 -2.11 -11.68 -14.62
C PRO A 65 -2.32 -11.89 -13.12
N ALA A 66 -1.51 -12.76 -12.49
CA ALA A 66 -1.65 -13.05 -11.07
C ALA A 66 -1.31 -11.82 -10.22
N ALA A 67 -0.29 -11.05 -10.62
CA ALA A 67 0.07 -9.82 -9.94
C ALA A 67 -0.99 -8.73 -10.09
N LYS A 68 -1.58 -8.59 -11.29
CA LYS A 68 -2.70 -7.66 -11.52
C LYS A 68 -3.91 -7.99 -10.66
N ASP A 69 -4.25 -9.28 -10.57
CA ASP A 69 -5.42 -9.72 -9.82
C ASP A 69 -5.20 -9.72 -8.30
N ALA A 70 -3.94 -9.65 -7.86
CA ALA A 70 -3.56 -9.57 -6.45
C ALA A 70 -3.76 -8.17 -5.83
N PHE A 71 -3.88 -7.09 -6.62
CA PHE A 71 -4.02 -5.73 -6.07
C PHE A 71 -5.24 -5.61 -5.14
N LEU A 72 -6.44 -6.00 -5.59
CA LEU A 72 -7.66 -5.89 -4.79
C LEU A 72 -7.61 -6.67 -3.46
N PRO A 73 -7.33 -7.99 -3.43
CA PRO A 73 -7.32 -8.73 -2.16
C PRO A 73 -6.25 -8.20 -1.19
N ILE A 74 -5.12 -7.73 -1.70
CA ILE A 74 -4.06 -7.17 -0.85
C ILE A 74 -4.49 -5.82 -0.25
N GLN A 75 -5.10 -4.94 -1.04
CA GLN A 75 -5.62 -3.68 -0.50
C GLN A 75 -6.75 -3.92 0.50
N ALA A 76 -7.60 -4.93 0.29
CA ALA A 76 -8.63 -5.30 1.25
C ALA A 76 -8.01 -5.75 2.59
N LEU A 77 -6.96 -6.59 2.55
CA LEU A 77 -6.25 -7.01 3.76
C LEU A 77 -5.54 -5.85 4.45
N ASP A 78 -4.89 -4.97 3.69
CA ASP A 78 -4.25 -3.77 4.24
C ASP A 78 -5.28 -2.86 4.94
N GLN A 79 -6.46 -2.69 4.34
CA GLN A 79 -7.55 -1.96 4.98
C GLN A 79 -8.01 -2.58 6.30
N VAL A 80 -8.08 -3.92 6.40
CA VAL A 80 -8.37 -4.59 7.67
C VAL A 80 -7.30 -4.28 8.72
N VAL A 81 -6.01 -4.31 8.33
CA VAL A 81 -4.90 -3.99 9.24
C VAL A 81 -4.97 -2.53 9.71
N PHE A 82 -5.19 -1.58 8.80
CA PHE A 82 -5.30 -0.16 9.16
C PHE A 82 -6.56 0.14 9.98
N TRP A 83 -7.69 -0.51 9.66
CA TRP A 83 -8.90 -0.42 10.45
C TRP A 83 -8.69 -0.93 11.86
N HIS A 84 -8.04 -2.09 12.02
CA HIS A 84 -7.70 -2.65 13.31
C HIS A 84 -6.81 -1.68 14.10
N ALA A 85 -5.72 -1.18 13.49
CA ALA A 85 -4.81 -0.22 14.11
C ALA A 85 -5.53 1.09 14.52
N PHE A 86 -6.51 1.54 13.74
CA PHE A 86 -7.34 2.68 14.09
C PHE A 86 -8.28 2.36 15.27
N ALA A 87 -8.94 1.21 15.24
CA ALA A 87 -9.86 0.77 16.28
C ALA A 87 -9.15 0.57 17.63
N THR A 88 -7.91 0.10 17.62
CA THR A 88 -7.03 -0.03 18.80
C THR A 88 -6.32 1.27 19.19
N ARG A 89 -6.60 2.39 18.50
CA ARG A 89 -6.00 3.72 18.72
C ARG A 89 -4.48 3.74 18.60
N THR A 90 -3.91 2.81 17.83
CA THR A 90 -2.47 2.73 17.54
C THR A 90 -2.07 3.71 16.45
N ILE A 91 -3.02 4.12 15.59
CA ILE A 91 -2.83 5.20 14.61
C ILE A 91 -3.92 6.28 14.78
N PRO A 92 -3.60 7.57 14.63
CA PRO A 92 -4.58 8.65 14.67
C PRO A 92 -5.43 8.69 13.38
N ARG A 93 -6.58 9.38 13.47
CA ARG A 93 -7.55 9.53 12.36
C ARG A 93 -6.93 9.97 11.02
N PRO A 94 -6.01 10.97 10.97
CA PRO A 94 -5.42 11.39 9.70
C PRO A 94 -4.63 10.27 9.02
N GLY A 95 -3.88 9.46 9.79
CA GLY A 95 -3.14 8.33 9.26
C GLY A 95 -4.05 7.22 8.71
N ALA A 96 -5.14 6.94 9.43
CA ALA A 96 -6.15 5.99 8.97
C ALA A 96 -6.85 6.48 7.68
N ALA A 97 -7.18 7.77 7.60
CA ALA A 97 -7.78 8.37 6.41
C ALA A 97 -6.84 8.35 5.19
N LEU A 98 -5.54 8.60 5.41
CA LEU A 98 -4.53 8.49 4.36
C LEU A 98 -4.45 7.05 3.83
N ALA A 99 -4.38 6.05 4.71
CA ALA A 99 -4.38 4.65 4.33
C ALA A 99 -5.64 4.28 3.52
N ALA A 100 -6.82 4.66 4.02
CA ALA A 100 -8.09 4.45 3.33
C ALA A 100 -8.14 5.09 1.94
N THR A 101 -7.59 6.30 1.81
CA THR A 101 -7.56 7.03 0.53
C THR A 101 -6.65 6.33 -0.48
N VAL A 102 -5.43 5.96 -0.07
CA VAL A 102 -4.46 5.30 -0.96
C VAL A 102 -4.96 3.93 -1.40
N SER A 103 -5.45 3.09 -0.48
CA SER A 103 -6.04 1.80 -0.84
C SER A 103 -7.31 1.95 -1.66
N GLY A 104 -8.16 2.91 -1.33
CA GLY A 104 -9.39 3.21 -2.06
C GLY A 104 -9.12 3.57 -3.52
N ALA A 105 -8.08 4.36 -3.78
CA ALA A 105 -7.66 4.69 -5.14
C ALA A 105 -7.26 3.43 -5.94
N ILE A 106 -6.46 2.54 -5.35
CA ILE A 106 -6.07 1.28 -5.99
C ILE A 106 -7.29 0.36 -6.21
N ILE A 107 -8.19 0.27 -5.23
CA ILE A 107 -9.42 -0.54 -5.33
C ILE A 107 -10.29 -0.04 -6.48
N VAL A 108 -10.53 1.27 -6.57
CA VAL A 108 -11.34 1.87 -7.65
C VAL A 108 -10.70 1.59 -9.01
N LEU A 109 -9.39 1.79 -9.14
CA LEU A 109 -8.66 1.50 -10.38
C LEU A 109 -8.74 0.02 -10.77
N ASP A 110 -8.60 -0.90 -9.81
CA ASP A 110 -8.69 -2.34 -10.12
C ASP A 110 -10.11 -2.75 -10.51
N VAL A 111 -11.14 -2.17 -9.88
CA VAL A 111 -12.54 -2.39 -10.26
C VAL A 111 -12.82 -1.87 -11.67
N GLN A 112 -12.32 -0.68 -12.02
CA GLN A 112 -12.44 -0.13 -13.37
C GLN A 112 -11.75 -1.02 -14.40
N ARG A 113 -10.51 -1.44 -14.12
CA ARG A 113 -9.74 -2.38 -14.97
C ARG A 113 -10.51 -3.67 -15.22
N ARG A 114 -11.06 -4.30 -14.17
CA ARG A 114 -11.83 -5.56 -14.30
C ARG A 114 -13.13 -5.40 -15.08
N ARG A 115 -13.70 -4.19 -15.10
CA ARG A 115 -14.91 -3.85 -15.88
C ARG A 115 -14.59 -3.43 -17.32
N GLY A 116 -13.32 -3.25 -17.67
CA GLY A 116 -12.89 -2.78 -19.00
C GLY A 116 -13.25 -1.31 -19.26
N VAL A 117 -13.32 -0.50 -18.20
CA VAL A 117 -13.62 0.95 -18.25
C VAL A 117 -12.33 1.76 -18.21
#